data_AF-A0A953MRF0-F1
#
_entry.id   AF-A0A953MRF0-F1
#
_cell.length_a   1.000
_cell.length_b   1.000
_cell.length_c   1.000
_cell.angle_alpha   90.00
_cell.angle_beta   90.00
_cell.angle_gamma   90.00
#
_symmetry.space_group_name_H-M   'P 1'
#
loop_
_entity.id
_entity.type
_entity.pdbx_description
1 polymer ?
#
loop_
_entity_poly.entity_id
_entity_poly.type
_entity_poly.pdbx_seq_one_letter_code
_entity_poly.pdbx_strand_id
1 'polypeptide(L)' 'AEPRALIGFAGPRVIKQTIGKDLPEGFQRSEFLLEHGFVDIVSHRKELRDTIYNILNLMS' A
#
# COMPACT_ATOMS: atom_id res chain seq x y z
N ALA A 1 -1.43 -5.60 -0.86
CA ALA A 1 -0.03 -5.15 -0.79
C ALA A 1 0.76 -5.97 0.24
N GLU A 2 2.09 -5.87 0.25
CA GLU A 2 2.95 -6.45 1.30
C GLU A 2 3.32 -5.40 2.35
N PRO A 3 3.73 -5.79 3.58
CA PRO A 3 4.09 -4.84 4.64
C PRO A 3 5.20 -3.87 4.23
N ARG A 4 5.03 -2.59 4.56
CA ARG A 4 5.96 -1.48 4.29
C ARG A 4 6.28 -1.21 2.82
N ALA A 5 5.53 -1.82 1.89
CA ALA A 5 5.70 -1.59 0.47
C ALA A 5 5.53 -0.10 0.15
N LEU A 6 6.42 0.46 -0.67
CA LEU A 6 6.29 1.83 -1.17
C LEU A 6 5.45 1.81 -2.44
N ILE A 7 4.30 2.49 -2.42
CA ILE A 7 3.31 2.50 -3.49
C ILE A 7 2.92 3.95 -3.76
N GLY A 8 3.06 4.39 -5.01
CA GLY A 8 2.66 5.73 -5.40
C GLY A 8 2.99 6.03 -6.85
N PHE A 9 2.28 7.00 -7.42
CA PHE A 9 2.47 7.41 -8.80
C PHE A 9 3.77 8.19 -9.02
N ALA A 10 4.09 9.13 -8.11
CA ALA A 10 5.33 9.91 -8.12
C ALA A 10 6.13 9.65 -6.85
N GLY A 11 7.47 9.73 -6.94
CA GLY A 11 8.33 9.51 -5.79
C GLY A 11 8.17 10.59 -4.70
N PRO A 12 8.39 10.26 -3.41
CA PRO A 12 8.19 11.20 -2.29
C PRO A 12 8.94 12.52 -2.46
N ARG A 13 10.16 12.46 -3.01
CA ARG A 13 10.99 13.66 -3.25
C ARG A 13 10.34 14.63 -4.22
N VAL A 14 9.77 14.13 -5.32
CA VAL A 14 9.10 14.95 -6.34
C VAL A 14 7.87 15.62 -5.71
N ILE A 15 7.05 14.85 -4.99
CA ILE A 15 5.85 15.38 -4.35
C ILE A 15 6.20 16.45 -3.32
N LYS A 16 7.17 16.18 -2.43
CA LYS A 16 7.65 17.14 -1.41
C LYS A 16 8.14 18.45 -2.05
N GLN A 17 8.87 18.37 -3.17
CA GLN A 17 9.31 19.55 -3.91
C GLN A 17 8.14 20.32 -4.52
N THR A 18 7.13 19.63 -5.07
CA THR A 18 5.96 20.27 -5.69
C THR A 18 5.04 20.94 -4.67
N ILE A 19 4.80 20.32 -3.50
CA ILE A 19 3.86 20.86 -2.49
C ILE A 19 4.54 21.79 -1.47
N GLY A 20 5.88 21.76 -1.37
CA GLY A 20 6.65 22.59 -0.45
C GLY A 20 6.43 22.28 1.04
N LYS A 21 5.92 21.09 1.38
CA LYS A 21 5.60 20.65 2.74
C LYS A 21 6.19 19.27 3.01
N ASP A 22 6.45 18.97 4.28
CA ASP A 22 6.79 17.61 4.69
C ASP A 22 5.63 16.64 4.43
N LEU A 23 5.98 15.40 4.08
CA LEU A 23 5.02 14.35 3.86
C LEU A 23 4.69 13.68 5.22
N PRO A 24 3.43 13.25 5.43
CA PRO A 24 3.06 12.51 6.63
C PRO A 24 3.96 11.29 6.85
N GLU A 25 4.09 10.88 8.11
CA GLU A 25 4.77 9.63 8.43
C GLU A 25 4.07 8.46 7.73
N GLY A 26 4.87 7.52 7.20
CA GLY A 26 4.34 6.38 6.47
C GLY A 26 3.70 6.74 5.12
N PHE A 27 3.76 7.99 4.65
CA PHE A 27 3.22 8.35 3.33
C PHE A 27 3.72 7.39 2.25
N GLN A 28 2.79 6.95 1.38
CA GLN A 28 3.02 5.92 0.34
C GLN A 28 3.36 4.52 0.85
N ARG A 29 3.35 4.25 2.16
CA ARG A 29 3.46 2.89 2.68
C ARG A 29 2.13 2.16 2.55
N SER A 30 2.20 0.85 2.40
CA SER A 30 1.02 0.00 2.28
C SER A 30 0.08 0.13 3.48
N GLU A 31 0.59 0.36 4.69
CA GLU A 31 -0.20 0.63 5.89
C GLU A 31 -0.93 1.97 5.81
N PHE A 32 -0.23 3.04 5.40
CA PHE A 32 -0.85 4.34 5.19
C PHE A 32 -1.94 4.28 4.11
N LEU A 33 -1.69 3.55 3.02
CA LEU A 33 -2.67 3.38 1.96
C LEU A 33 -3.86 2.51 2.36
N LEU A 34 -3.66 1.53 3.24
CA LEU A 34 -4.75 0.75 3.84
C LEU A 34 -5.66 1.65 4.69
N GLU A 35 -5.08 2.48 5.56
CA GLU A 35 -5.82 3.42 6.40
C GLU A 35 -6.63 4.46 5.58
N HIS A 36 -6.15 4.81 4.39
CA HIS A 36 -6.80 5.77 3.49
C HIS A 36 -7.68 5.11 2.42
N GLY A 37 -7.89 3.79 2.46
CA GLY A 37 -8.80 3.07 1.57
C GLY A 37 -8.29 2.85 0.14
N PHE A 38 -6.98 3.00 -0.11
CA PHE A 38 -6.36 2.73 -1.41
C PHE A 38 -5.86 1.29 -1.56
N VAL A 39 -5.75 0.56 -0.47
CA VAL A 39 -5.36 -0.86 -0.43
C VAL A 39 -6.36 -1.58 0.46
N ASP A 40 -6.89 -2.72 0.00
CA ASP A 40 -7.86 -3.49 0.79
C ASP A 40 -7.20 -4.44 1.80
N ILE A 41 -6.01 -4.95 1.48
CA ILE A 41 -5.31 -5.97 2.27
C ILE A 41 -3.80 -5.71 2.26
N VAL A 42 -3.17 -5.78 3.44
CA VAL A 42 -1.72 -5.90 3.61
C VAL A 42 -1.41 -7.29 4.14
N SER A 43 -0.79 -8.14 3.33
CA SER A 43 -0.54 -9.55 3.66
C SER A 43 0.95 -9.86 3.59
N HIS A 44 1.47 -10.61 4.56
CA HIS A 44 2.87 -10.99 4.58
C HIS A 44 3.18 -11.97 3.42
N ARG A 45 4.39 -11.92 2.85
CA ARG A 45 4.75 -12.72 1.66
C ARG A 45 4.43 -14.22 1.79
N LYS A 46 4.61 -14.76 2.99
CA LYS A 46 4.36 -16.18 3.30
C LYS A 46 2.87 -16.56 3.21
N GLU A 47 1.96 -15.60 3.37
CA GLU A 47 0.50 -15.80 3.37
C GLU A 47 -0.14 -15.42 2.03
N LEU A 48 0.60 -14.80 1.10
CA LEU A 48 0.05 -14.31 -0.16
C LEU A 48 -0.66 -15.39 -0.98
N ARG A 49 -0.12 -16.62 -0.99
CA ARG A 49 -0.72 -17.74 -1.72
C ARG A 49 -2.14 -18.02 -1.22
N ASP A 50 -2.29 -18.13 0.10
CA ASP A 50 -3.57 -18.47 0.73
C ASP A 50 -4.55 -17.30 0.62
N THR A 51 -4.06 -16.07 0.81
CA THR A 51 -4.85 -14.84 0.60
C THR A 51 -5.43 -14.77 -0.81
N ILE A 52 -4.61 -14.97 -1.84
CA ILE A 52 -5.05 -14.93 -3.24
C ILE A 52 -6.05 -16.05 -3.52
N TYR A 53 -5.77 -17.27 -3.05
CA TYR A 53 -6.68 -18.40 -3.22
C TYR A 53 -8.07 -18.12 -2.64
N ASN A 54 -8.12 -17.61 -1.41
CA ASN A 54 -9.39 -17.30 -0.73
C ASN A 54 -10.21 -16.23 -1.46
N ILE A 55 -9.55 -15.18 -1.99
CA ILE A 55 -10.22 -14.13 -2.76
C ILE A 55 -10.81 -14.70 -4.05
N LEU A 56 -10.04 -15.50 -4.80
CA LEU A 56 -10.52 -16.11 -6.04
C LEU A 56 -11.69 -17.07 -5.77
N ASN A 57 -11.61 -17.85 -4.69
CA ASN A 57 -12.67 -18.77 -4.29
C ASN A 57 -13.95 -18.04 -3.85
N LEU A 58 -13.83 -16.86 -3.23
CA LEU A 58 -14.98 -16.03 -2.88
C LEU A 58 -15.72 -15.45 -4.10
N MET A 59 -14.99 -15.26 -5.22
CA MET A 59 -15.52 -14.69 -6.46
C MET A 59 -16.00 -15.75 -7.48
N SER A 60 -15.80 -17.03 -7.17
CA SER A 60 -16.24 -18.17 -7.99
C SER A 60 -17.65 -18.59 -7.62
#